data_AF-A0A8J3Q311-F1
#
_entry.id   AF-A0A8J3Q311-F1
#
_cell.length_a   1.000
_cell.length_b   1.000
_cell.length_c   1.000
_cell.angle_alpha   90.00
_cell.angle_beta   90.00
_cell.angle_gamma   90.00
#
_symmetry.space_group_name_H-M   'P 1'
#
loop_
_entity.id
_entity.type
_entity.pdbx_description
1 polymer ?
#
loop_
_entity_poly.entity_id
_entity_poly.type
_entity_poly.pdbx_seq_one_letter_code
_entity_poly.pdbx_strand_id
1 'polypeptide(L)'
;MPDDERVIRSMFAGRLQPISVRRPMPSVPRRRWSDEDWARIQLGYCSRDMDDKWDVLVEGNVVFLYRSWTGYGIFEATFARVEEGSWRITEAVVERDQERYRNDDEEYDCVILELLLSNVVLGEAALELRAKFVELTRKASG
;
A
#
# COMPACT_ATOMS: atom_id res chain seq x y z
N MET A 1 8.79 -11.12 -15.92
CA MET A 1 9.19 -11.58 -14.58
C MET A 1 8.38 -12.84 -14.31
N PRO A 2 9.01 -13.96 -13.91
CA PRO A 2 8.23 -15.10 -13.40
C PRO A 2 7.38 -14.63 -12.22
N ASP A 3 6.18 -15.18 -12.07
CA ASP A 3 5.15 -14.67 -11.15
C ASP A 3 5.54 -14.77 -9.65
N ASP A 4 6.68 -15.40 -9.33
CA ASP A 4 7.17 -15.66 -7.98
C ASP A 4 8.44 -14.87 -7.58
N GLU A 5 8.93 -13.95 -8.41
CA GLU A 5 10.15 -13.19 -8.08
C GLU A 5 9.83 -12.03 -7.13
N ARG A 6 10.37 -12.10 -5.91
CA ARG A 6 10.22 -11.03 -4.92
C ARG A 6 10.86 -9.73 -5.41
N VAL A 7 10.08 -8.67 -5.39
CA VAL A 7 10.54 -7.30 -5.58
C VAL A 7 11.46 -6.90 -4.44
N ILE A 8 12.66 -6.43 -4.78
CA ILE A 8 13.68 -6.01 -3.81
C ILE A 8 14.11 -4.57 -4.07
N ARG A 9 14.58 -3.90 -3.02
CA ARG A 9 14.95 -2.48 -3.04
C ARG A 9 15.97 -2.13 -4.14
N SER A 10 16.90 -3.02 -4.47
CA SER A 10 17.92 -2.81 -5.51
C SER A 10 17.35 -2.71 -6.92
N MET A 11 16.17 -3.28 -7.18
CA MET A 11 15.48 -3.17 -8.49
C MET A 11 15.11 -1.72 -8.83
N PHE A 12 15.08 -0.84 -7.83
CA PHE A 12 14.70 0.56 -7.99
C PHE A 12 15.90 1.50 -8.15
N ALA A 13 17.13 0.99 -8.29
CA ALA A 13 18.34 1.76 -8.53
C ALA A 13 18.53 2.98 -7.60
N GLY A 14 18.05 2.89 -6.34
CA GLY A 14 18.13 3.97 -5.36
C GLY A 14 17.12 5.10 -5.51
N ARG A 15 16.15 5.01 -6.44
CA ARG A 15 15.14 6.06 -6.67
C ARG A 15 14.09 6.15 -5.56
N LEU A 16 13.97 5.13 -4.71
CA LEU A 16 13.00 5.10 -3.62
C LEU A 16 13.42 6.05 -2.51
N GLN A 17 12.51 6.95 -2.16
CA GLN A 17 12.67 7.92 -1.08
C GLN A 17 11.69 7.53 0.04
N PRO A 18 12.16 7.37 1.30
CA PRO A 18 11.28 7.06 2.42
C PRO A 18 10.26 8.18 2.66
N ILE A 19 9.27 7.93 3.51
CA ILE A 19 8.34 8.97 3.97
C ILE A 19 9.13 10.11 4.62
N SER A 20 8.90 11.34 4.16
CA SER A 20 9.54 12.57 4.66
C SER A 20 8.88 13.03 5.95
N VAL A 21 7.56 13.24 5.93
CA VAL A 21 6.78 13.67 7.09
C VAL A 21 5.91 12.50 7.54
N ARG A 22 6.46 11.70 8.46
CA ARG A 22 5.81 10.49 8.97
C ARG A 22 4.68 10.84 9.92
N ARG A 23 3.45 10.43 9.59
CA ARG A 23 2.31 10.49 10.51
C ARG A 23 1.72 9.09 10.71
N PRO A 24 1.67 8.58 11.95
CA PRO A 24 0.91 7.37 12.24
C PRO A 24 -0.56 7.54 11.85
N MET A 25 -1.12 6.55 11.17
CA MET A 25 -2.54 6.53 10.86
C MET A 25 -3.32 6.19 12.14
N PRO A 26 -4.37 6.96 12.50
CA PRO A 26 -5.15 6.70 13.72
C PRO A 26 -6.06 5.48 13.59
N SER A 27 -6.33 5.03 12.36
CA SER A 27 -7.02 3.78 12.05
C SER A 27 -6.25 3.05 10.94
N VAL A 28 -6.36 1.73 10.91
CA VAL A 28 -5.78 0.88 9.87
C VAL A 28 -6.88 0.00 9.24
N PRO A 29 -6.67 -0.49 8.01
CA PRO A 29 -7.53 -1.50 7.40
C PRO A 29 -7.85 -2.64 8.36
N ARG A 30 -9.14 -2.99 8.48
CA ARG A 30 -9.59 -4.08 9.36
C ARG A 30 -9.54 -5.44 8.70
N ARG A 31 -9.24 -5.49 7.40
CA ARG A 31 -9.14 -6.71 6.61
C ARG A 31 -8.16 -7.70 7.25
N ARG A 32 -8.52 -8.97 7.19
CA ARG A 32 -7.65 -10.10 7.50
C ARG A 32 -7.18 -10.72 6.18
N TRP A 33 -5.90 -11.02 6.10
CA TRP A 33 -5.28 -11.70 4.96
C TRP A 33 -4.91 -13.12 5.37
N SER A 34 -5.13 -14.07 4.47
CA SER A 34 -4.71 -15.45 4.67
C SER A 34 -3.18 -15.59 4.61
N ASP A 35 -2.64 -16.74 5.00
CA ASP A 35 -1.21 -17.03 4.80
C ASP A 35 -0.83 -17.00 3.29
N GLU A 36 -1.74 -17.38 2.39
CA GLU A 36 -1.54 -17.29 0.93
C GLU A 36 -1.52 -15.84 0.45
N ASP A 37 -2.47 -15.03 0.90
CA ASP A 37 -2.49 -13.60 0.59
C ASP A 37 -1.21 -12.91 1.09
N TRP A 38 -0.78 -13.23 2.32
CA TRP A 38 0.43 -12.68 2.88
C TRP A 38 1.66 -13.10 2.08
N ALA A 39 1.77 -14.38 1.70
CA ALA A 39 2.87 -14.86 0.86
C ALA A 39 2.95 -14.09 -0.47
N ARG A 40 1.80 -13.81 -1.10
CA ARG A 40 1.73 -12.99 -2.32
C ARG A 40 2.09 -11.54 -2.06
N ILE A 41 1.61 -10.95 -0.96
CA ILE A 41 1.98 -9.59 -0.55
C ILE A 41 3.51 -9.48 -0.36
N GLN A 42 4.14 -10.50 0.22
CA GLN A 42 5.59 -10.55 0.43
C GLN A 42 6.41 -10.63 -0.86
N LEU A 43 5.80 -10.96 -2.01
CA LEU A 43 6.47 -10.83 -3.30
C LEU A 43 6.57 -9.36 -3.73
N GLY A 44 5.75 -8.48 -3.16
CA GLY A 44 5.67 -7.08 -3.54
C GLY A 44 5.12 -6.92 -4.95
N TYR A 45 5.33 -5.73 -5.51
CA TYR A 45 4.85 -5.38 -6.84
C TYR A 45 5.75 -4.30 -7.45
N CYS A 46 6.15 -4.49 -8.69
CA CYS A 46 6.91 -3.50 -9.45
C CYS A 46 6.06 -3.04 -10.62
N SER A 47 5.84 -1.73 -10.69
CA SER A 47 5.09 -1.10 -11.75
C SER A 47 5.72 -1.37 -13.11
N ARG A 48 4.87 -1.66 -14.12
CA ARG A 48 5.33 -2.04 -15.47
C ARG A 48 5.24 -0.90 -16.48
N ASP A 49 4.34 0.05 -16.26
CA ASP A 49 4.11 1.19 -17.15
C ASP A 49 3.59 2.42 -16.38
N MET A 50 3.22 3.48 -17.12
CA MET A 50 2.79 4.76 -16.54
C MET A 50 1.38 4.75 -15.95
N ASP A 51 0.52 3.82 -16.37
CA ASP A 51 -0.81 3.66 -15.79
C ASP A 51 -0.73 3.00 -14.40
N ASP A 52 0.36 2.29 -14.19
CA ASP A 52 0.69 1.62 -12.96
C ASP A 52 1.44 2.53 -11.98
N LYS A 53 0.66 3.15 -11.10
CA LYS A 53 1.09 4.30 -10.30
C LYS A 53 1.84 3.94 -9.02
N TRP A 54 2.00 2.66 -8.73
CA TRP A 54 2.42 2.18 -7.41
C TRP A 54 3.45 1.08 -7.50
N ASP A 55 4.50 1.21 -6.69
CA ASP A 55 5.45 0.15 -6.40
C ASP A 55 5.22 -0.32 -4.95
N VAL A 56 5.27 -1.63 -4.72
CA VAL A 56 5.13 -2.26 -3.41
C VAL A 56 6.38 -3.07 -3.10
N LEU A 57 6.99 -2.80 -1.96
CA LEU A 57 8.17 -3.51 -1.46
C LEU A 57 7.85 -4.05 -0.06
N VAL A 58 8.35 -5.24 0.27
CA VAL A 58 8.21 -5.80 1.61
C VAL A 58 9.58 -6.10 2.21
N GLU A 59 9.83 -5.59 3.41
CA GLU A 59 11.03 -5.90 4.20
C GLU A 59 10.61 -6.35 5.60
N GLY A 60 10.94 -7.60 5.94
CA GLY A 60 10.43 -8.26 7.14
C GLY A 60 8.90 -8.36 7.11
N ASN A 61 8.24 -7.68 8.05
CA ASN A 61 6.79 -7.59 8.15
C ASN A 61 6.23 -6.21 7.79
N VAL A 62 7.04 -5.33 7.20
CA VAL A 62 6.60 -3.99 6.81
C VAL A 62 6.45 -3.94 5.30
N VAL A 63 5.26 -3.52 4.86
CA VAL A 63 4.95 -3.25 3.46
C VAL A 63 5.13 -1.76 3.21
N PHE A 64 5.96 -1.42 2.23
CA PHE A 64 6.23 -0.06 1.79
C PHE A 64 5.57 0.18 0.44
N LEU A 65 4.80 1.25 0.32
CA LEU A 65 4.14 1.65 -0.92
C LEU A 65 4.72 2.97 -1.41
N TYR A 66 5.19 2.97 -2.65
CA TYR A 66 5.82 4.11 -3.30
C TYR A 66 5.04 4.53 -4.55
N ARG A 67 5.12 5.81 -4.91
CA ARG A 67 4.69 6.29 -6.24
C ARG A 67 5.70 5.85 -7.28
N SER A 68 5.23 5.21 -8.35
CA SER A 68 6.10 4.63 -9.37
C SER A 68 6.93 5.65 -10.15
N TRP A 69 6.44 6.87 -10.36
CA TRP A 69 7.15 7.86 -11.17
C TRP A 69 8.07 8.81 -10.40
N THR A 70 7.83 9.04 -9.10
CA THR A 70 8.73 9.86 -8.25
C THR A 70 9.61 9.03 -7.32
N GLY A 71 9.21 7.79 -7.03
CA GLY A 71 9.84 6.98 -5.98
C GLY A 71 9.49 7.44 -4.56
N TYR A 72 8.52 8.34 -4.37
CA TYR A 72 8.13 8.81 -3.04
C TYR A 72 7.36 7.74 -2.28
N GLY A 73 7.85 7.39 -1.09
CA GLY A 73 7.12 6.57 -0.12
C GLY A 73 5.89 7.33 0.37
N ILE A 74 4.75 6.65 0.35
CA ILE A 74 3.46 7.20 0.78
C ILE A 74 2.94 6.46 1.99
N PHE A 75 3.03 5.12 2.00
CA PHE A 75 2.55 4.30 3.10
C PHE A 75 3.61 3.30 3.55
N GLU A 76 3.62 3.06 4.85
CA GLU A 76 4.32 1.96 5.50
C GLU A 76 3.30 1.22 6.37
N ALA A 77 3.13 -0.08 6.19
CA ALA A 77 2.14 -0.88 6.92
C ALA A 77 2.80 -2.09 7.59
N THR A 78 2.73 -2.14 8.92
CA THR A 78 3.27 -3.24 9.72
C THR A 78 2.23 -4.35 9.87
N PHE A 79 2.57 -5.52 9.34
CA PHE A 79 1.77 -6.72 9.45
C PHE A 79 2.13 -7.53 10.68
N ALA A 80 1.11 -8.14 11.28
CA ALA A 80 1.30 -9.15 12.31
C ALA A 80 0.31 -10.30 12.12
N ARG A 81 0.75 -11.50 12.50
CA ARG A 81 -0.11 -12.67 12.62
C ARG A 81 -0.97 -12.52 13.87
N VAL A 82 -2.28 -12.63 13.72
CA VAL A 82 -3.24 -12.52 14.84
C VAL A 82 -3.71 -13.88 15.33
N GLU A 83 -3.90 -14.81 14.40
CA GLU A 83 -4.35 -16.19 14.62
C GLU A 83 -3.63 -17.08 13.60
N GLU A 84 -3.71 -18.40 13.78
CA GLU A 84 -3.17 -19.32 12.78
C GLU A 84 -3.85 -19.10 11.42
N GLY A 85 -3.05 -18.91 10.37
CA GLY A 85 -3.57 -18.64 9.02
C GLY A 85 -4.03 -17.20 8.77
N SER A 86 -3.89 -16.28 9.73
CA SER A 86 -4.47 -14.93 9.62
C SER A 86 -3.51 -13.80 9.99
N TRP A 87 -3.37 -12.87 9.05
CA TRP A 87 -2.57 -11.66 9.16
C TRP A 87 -3.44 -10.40 9.12
N ARG A 88 -2.98 -9.33 9.76
CA ARG A 88 -3.57 -8.00 9.64
C ARG A 88 -2.51 -6.92 9.68
N ILE A 89 -2.88 -5.73 9.23
CA ILE A 89 -2.14 -4.51 9.53
C ILE A 89 -2.41 -4.14 10.99
N THR A 90 -1.36 -3.90 11.74
CA THR A 90 -1.43 -3.49 13.17
C THR A 90 -1.08 -2.03 13.35
N GLU A 91 -0.19 -1.51 12.51
CA GLU A 91 0.25 -0.12 12.51
C GLU A 91 0.44 0.31 11.07
N ALA A 92 0.16 1.57 10.78
CA ALA A 92 0.50 2.17 9.50
C ALA A 92 0.98 3.60 9.69
N VAL A 93 1.88 4.03 8.82
CA VAL A 93 2.42 5.39 8.73
C VAL A 93 2.15 5.88 7.33
N VAL A 94 1.77 7.15 7.23
CA VAL A 94 1.47 7.81 5.96
C VAL A 94 2.27 9.11 5.82
N GLU A 95 2.62 9.43 4.58
CA GLU A 95 3.23 10.69 4.18
C GLU A 95 2.26 11.86 4.37
N ARG A 96 2.78 12.98 4.89
CA ARG A 96 2.01 14.21 5.13
C ARG A 96 2.66 15.46 4.59
N ASP A 97 3.80 15.32 3.92
CA ASP A 97 4.32 16.36 3.06
C ASP A 97 3.34 16.59 1.89
N GLN A 98 2.67 17.74 1.90
CA GLN A 98 1.65 18.11 0.91
C GLN A 98 2.19 18.23 -0.51
N GLU A 99 3.50 18.41 -0.69
CA GLU A 99 4.13 18.38 -2.01
C GLU A 99 4.26 16.96 -2.55
N ARG A 100 4.37 15.96 -1.66
CA ARG A 100 4.52 14.53 -2.00
C ARG A 100 3.19 13.77 -1.99
N TYR A 101 2.31 14.08 -1.04
CA TYR A 101 1.00 13.47 -0.85
C TYR A 101 -0.03 14.50 -0.38
N ARG A 102 -0.92 14.90 -1.28
CA ARG A 102 -1.90 15.98 -1.04
C ARG A 102 -3.10 15.59 -0.18
N ASN A 103 -3.33 14.29 0.04
CA ASN A 103 -4.48 13.86 0.82
C ASN A 103 -4.12 13.84 2.31
N ASP A 104 -5.03 14.31 3.15
CA ASP A 104 -4.94 14.29 4.59
C ASP A 104 -6.12 13.59 5.27
N ASP A 105 -7.07 13.04 4.49
CA ASP A 105 -8.23 12.31 4.97
C ASP A 105 -7.84 10.89 5.43
N GLU A 106 -8.07 10.63 6.71
CA GLU A 106 -7.69 9.39 7.39
C GLU A 106 -8.51 8.18 6.93
N GLU A 107 -9.77 8.38 6.55
CA GLU A 107 -10.62 7.31 6.01
C GLU A 107 -10.19 6.96 4.59
N TYR A 108 -9.87 7.96 3.78
CA TYR A 108 -9.30 7.77 2.45
C TYR A 108 -8.01 6.96 2.52
N ASP A 109 -7.10 7.30 3.44
CA ASP A 109 -5.83 6.60 3.61
C ASP A 109 -6.01 5.12 3.94
N CYS A 110 -6.98 4.79 4.81
CA CYS A 110 -7.31 3.41 5.11
C CYS A 110 -7.81 2.68 3.85
N VAL A 111 -8.72 3.30 3.10
CA VAL A 111 -9.32 2.69 1.91
C VAL A 111 -8.29 2.50 0.80
N ILE A 112 -7.43 3.50 0.54
CA ILE A 112 -6.42 3.38 -0.52
C ILE A 112 -5.36 2.34 -0.14
N LEU A 113 -4.91 2.29 1.12
CA LEU A 113 -3.95 1.29 1.56
C LEU A 113 -4.49 -0.13 1.33
N GLU A 114 -5.73 -0.40 1.76
CA GLU A 114 -6.35 -1.70 1.55
C GLU A 114 -6.58 -2.01 0.06
N LEU A 115 -7.03 -1.02 -0.71
CA LEU A 115 -7.28 -1.16 -2.14
C LEU A 115 -6.01 -1.49 -2.92
N LEU A 116 -4.87 -0.89 -2.57
CA LEU A 116 -3.59 -1.17 -3.24
C LEU A 116 -3.15 -2.61 -3.00
N LEU A 117 -3.22 -3.09 -1.77
CA LEU A 117 -2.87 -4.48 -1.47
C LEU A 117 -3.83 -5.46 -2.17
N SER A 118 -5.13 -5.16 -2.15
CA SER A 118 -6.16 -6.01 -2.75
C SER A 118 -6.05 -6.06 -4.27
N ASN A 119 -5.95 -4.90 -4.93
CA ASN A 119 -6.03 -4.82 -6.37
C ASN A 119 -4.68 -4.93 -7.06
N VAL A 120 -3.67 -4.21 -6.58
CA VAL A 120 -2.36 -4.13 -7.25
C VAL A 120 -1.57 -5.41 -6.98
N VAL A 121 -1.59 -5.90 -5.73
CA VAL A 121 -0.78 -7.06 -5.33
C VAL A 121 -1.54 -8.38 -5.47
N LEU A 122 -2.78 -8.45 -4.98
CA LEU A 122 -3.58 -9.69 -5.04
C LEU A 122 -4.38 -9.84 -6.34
N GLY A 123 -4.50 -8.78 -7.16
CA GLY A 123 -5.25 -8.82 -8.42
C GLY A 123 -6.77 -8.87 -8.26
N GLU A 124 -7.27 -8.58 -7.06
CA GLU A 124 -8.71 -8.64 -6.77
C GLU A 124 -9.46 -7.44 -7.34
N ALA A 125 -10.73 -7.64 -7.69
CA ALA A 125 -11.59 -6.55 -8.16
C ALA A 125 -11.88 -5.52 -7.06
N ALA A 126 -12.03 -5.96 -5.80
CA ALA A 126 -12.25 -5.13 -4.62
C ALA A 126 -13.37 -4.07 -4.80
N LEU A 127 -14.52 -4.49 -5.35
CA LEU A 127 -15.59 -3.58 -5.82
C LEU A 127 -16.12 -2.64 -4.74
N GLU A 128 -16.28 -3.13 -3.50
CA GLU A 128 -16.76 -2.31 -2.38
C GLU A 128 -15.72 -1.23 -1.98
N LEU A 129 -14.44 -1.60 -1.91
CA LEU A 129 -13.35 -0.65 -1.66
C LEU A 129 -13.25 0.39 -2.78
N ARG A 130 -13.42 -0.02 -4.04
CA ARG A 130 -13.45 0.91 -5.18
C ARG A 130 -14.64 1.88 -5.09
N ALA A 131 -15.83 1.39 -4.76
CA ALA A 131 -17.00 2.24 -4.58
C ALA A 131 -16.78 3.27 -3.46
N LYS A 132 -16.25 2.83 -2.32
CA LYS A 132 -15.91 3.71 -1.20
C LYS A 132 -14.84 4.74 -1.56
N PHE A 133 -13.80 4.32 -2.29
CA PHE A 133 -12.76 5.21 -2.80
C PHE A 133 -13.33 6.31 -3.70
N VAL A 134 -14.24 5.96 -4.62
CA VAL A 134 -14.91 6.92 -5.51
C VAL A 134 -15.77 7.90 -4.69
N GLU A 135 -16.50 7.42 -3.70
CA GLU A 135 -17.32 8.26 -2.82
C GLU A 135 -16.46 9.30 -2.07
N LEU A 136 -15.35 8.87 -1.46
CA LEU A 136 -14.43 9.75 -0.73
C LEU A 136 -13.75 10.77 -1.64
N THR A 137 -13.35 10.35 -2.85
CA THR A 137 -12.77 11.25 -3.85
C THR A 137 -13.76 12.33 -4.28
N ARG A 138 -15.05 11.97 -4.44
CA ARG A 138 -16.11 12.92 -4.78
C ARG A 138 -16.36 13.92 -3.64
N LYS A 139 -16.36 13.47 -2.38
CA LYS A 139 -16.52 14.34 -1.21
C LYS A 139 -15.38 15.37 -1.11
N ALA A 140 -14.15 14.99 -1.44
CA ALA A 140 -13.00 15.89 -1.41
C ALA A 140 -12.99 16.94 -2.55
N SER A 141 -13.77 16.73 -3.61
CA SER A 141 -13.82 17.59 -4.80
C SER A 141 -15.01 18.56 -4.83
N GLY A 142 -15.91 18.50 -3.84
CA GLY A 142 -17.12 19.31 -3.74
C GLY A 142 -17.09 20.23 -2.53
#